data_AF-A0A3D8QN99-F1
#
_entry.id   AF-A0A3D8QN99-F1
#
_cell.length_a   1.000
_cell.length_b   1.000
_cell.length_c   1.000
_cell.angle_alpha   90.00
_cell.angle_beta   90.00
_cell.angle_gamma   90.00
#
_symmetry.space_group_name_H-M   'P 1'
#
loop_
_entity.id
_entity.type
_entity.pdbx_description
1 polymer ?
#
loop_
_entity_poly.entity_id
_entity_poly.type
_entity_poly.pdbx_seq_one_letter_code
_entity_poly.pdbx_strand_id
1 'polypeptide(L)'
;MPFFASIRVGGEFNLLSEWADGDLESFLQEESGSFGLCDLMEEARNLAGALAFLHHGGPNPQQLFCHLDLKPANILVFRDSPISVGRWKISDFGNSVFMPAGDSGPDGSFPLISNIGGIMGIYQSPEVFHGEGLGRKSDVWSLGCILVRILAFGLGGSVLRDLDDRRRRVMINGEPCYHDCFHCRNPPVLNPHIETWIKGLPTRSNDQLIQAACQRFRSLLLKTLEVNREARLTAEEVKGRLGSIVKILLPPKSLPSSTISIDASHLLTSIDNGNFDGLRSQLECNVDVEVPVENADKKTERVLIHGIRRKSYETVESLLSSRLRLDIESPASDGQTPLACAIATGDERIFKLLLEAGANIDAPSKNEMTPLMLATGDSRVGFVRSLLDSGADCLTYCNKGYTCVHYIAWARDNGVELIEEFQARGSSLDIHCRGGNDSPLSTLIKAHDETDEWQFKFNAFLDAGVDVNSSDQRGRTPLYYAGLDDLREVAIKLLQKGAKLSPHLDPALLDRKVPSWMKVLLREHDGGNSGSQLEPRSSWRAAFRRKRSS
;
A
#
# COMPACT_ATOMS: atom_id res chain seq x y z
N MET A 1 -18.25 -21.59 -24.16
CA MET A 1 -18.87 -22.40 -23.09
C MET A 1 -20.20 -22.92 -23.60
N PRO A 2 -20.44 -24.23 -23.67
CA PRO A 2 -21.79 -24.73 -23.92
C PRO A 2 -22.60 -24.64 -22.61
N PHE A 3 -23.91 -24.39 -22.70
CA PHE A 3 -24.90 -24.46 -21.61
C PHE A 3 -25.12 -23.21 -20.74
N PHE A 4 -25.24 -22.02 -21.34
CA PHE A 4 -26.06 -20.95 -20.76
C PHE A 4 -27.20 -20.64 -21.72
N ALA A 5 -28.44 -20.58 -21.22
CA ALA A 5 -29.56 -20.02 -21.98
C ALA A 5 -29.94 -18.69 -21.32
N SER A 6 -29.91 -17.59 -22.07
CA SER A 6 -30.46 -16.33 -21.61
C SER A 6 -31.96 -16.30 -21.95
N ILE A 7 -32.81 -16.08 -20.96
CA ILE A 7 -34.25 -15.88 -21.17
C ILE A 7 -34.64 -14.47 -20.72
N ARG A 8 -35.57 -13.85 -21.45
CA ARG A 8 -36.15 -12.56 -21.08
C ARG A 8 -37.56 -12.78 -20.54
N VAL A 9 -37.82 -12.37 -19.30
CA VAL A 9 -39.14 -12.41 -18.66
C VAL A 9 -39.45 -10.99 -18.14
N GLY A 10 -40.54 -10.38 -18.58
CA GLY A 10 -41.01 -9.10 -17.99
C GLY A 10 -40.05 -7.90 -18.11
N GLY A 11 -39.15 -7.87 -19.10
CA GLY A 11 -38.12 -6.82 -19.24
C GLY A 11 -36.78 -7.18 -18.57
N GLU A 12 -36.75 -8.24 -17.78
CA GLU A 12 -35.57 -8.75 -17.06
C GLU A 12 -34.93 -9.90 -17.86
N PHE A 13 -33.60 -9.97 -17.89
CA PHE A 13 -32.86 -11.10 -18.44
C PHE A 13 -32.40 -12.02 -17.32
N ASN A 14 -32.58 -13.33 -17.49
CA ASN A 14 -32.14 -14.36 -16.56
C ASN A 14 -31.17 -15.30 -17.28
N LEU A 15 -30.09 -15.70 -16.60
CA LEU A 15 -29.16 -16.72 -17.06
C LEU A 15 -29.61 -18.07 -16.52
N LEU A 16 -30.02 -18.98 -17.39
CA LEU A 16 -30.35 -20.35 -17.03
C LEU A 16 -29.11 -21.22 -17.17
N SER A 17 -28.77 -21.92 -16.09
CA SER A 17 -27.81 -23.03 -16.06
C SER A 17 -28.52 -24.31 -15.60
N GLU A 18 -27.80 -25.42 -15.49
CA GLU A 18 -28.33 -26.63 -14.85
C GLU A 18 -28.83 -26.31 -13.42
N TRP A 19 -29.73 -27.13 -12.90
CA TRP A 19 -30.21 -26.96 -11.52
C TRP A 19 -29.06 -27.29 -10.57
N ALA A 20 -28.65 -26.32 -9.77
CA ALA A 20 -27.65 -26.56 -8.73
C ALA A 20 -28.28 -27.30 -7.55
N ASP A 21 -27.52 -28.20 -6.94
CA ASP A 21 -27.95 -29.00 -5.79
C ASP A 21 -27.84 -28.23 -4.45
N GLY A 22 -27.22 -27.05 -4.43
CA GLY A 22 -27.12 -26.19 -3.25
C GLY A 22 -26.65 -24.76 -3.54
N ASP A 23 -26.62 -23.92 -2.49
CA ASP A 23 -26.06 -22.56 -2.52
C ASP A 23 -24.73 -22.47 -1.74
N LEU A 24 -23.97 -21.39 -1.96
CA LEU A 24 -22.66 -21.21 -1.32
C LEU A 24 -22.76 -21.02 0.20
N GLU A 25 -23.83 -20.43 0.75
CA GLU A 25 -23.98 -20.32 2.21
C GLU A 25 -24.07 -21.70 2.87
N SER A 26 -24.91 -22.57 2.31
CA SER A 26 -25.12 -23.93 2.79
C SER A 26 -23.81 -24.72 2.71
N PHE A 27 -23.09 -24.57 1.60
CA PHE A 27 -21.77 -25.16 1.42
C PHE A 27 -20.74 -24.69 2.47
N LEU A 28 -20.70 -23.40 2.77
CA LEU A 28 -19.76 -22.83 3.75
C LEU A 28 -20.05 -23.27 5.21
N GLN A 29 -21.25 -23.83 5.49
CA GLN A 29 -21.61 -24.38 6.80
C GLN A 29 -21.20 -25.84 7.00
N GLU A 30 -20.92 -26.57 5.93
CA GLU A 30 -20.52 -27.98 5.98
C GLU A 30 -19.06 -28.16 6.44
N GLU A 31 -18.72 -29.35 6.94
CA GLU A 31 -17.32 -29.67 7.23
C GLU A 31 -16.56 -29.94 5.93
N SER A 32 -15.34 -29.40 5.83
CA SER A 32 -14.51 -29.47 4.63
C SER A 32 -14.35 -30.91 4.13
N GLY A 33 -14.94 -31.20 2.97
CA GLY A 33 -14.83 -32.46 2.25
C GLY A 33 -13.52 -32.61 1.46
N SER A 34 -13.52 -33.49 0.46
CA SER A 34 -12.36 -34.00 -0.30
C SER A 34 -11.61 -33.01 -1.23
N PHE A 35 -11.63 -31.71 -0.97
CA PHE A 35 -11.04 -30.68 -1.83
C PHE A 35 -10.22 -29.67 -1.01
N GLY A 36 -9.21 -29.07 -1.62
CA GLY A 36 -8.25 -28.19 -0.95
C GLY A 36 -8.46 -26.70 -1.21
N LEU A 37 -7.64 -25.86 -0.57
CA LEU A 37 -7.61 -24.42 -0.79
C LEU A 37 -7.39 -24.06 -2.26
N CYS A 38 -6.54 -24.82 -2.98
CA CYS A 38 -6.30 -24.58 -4.41
C CYS A 38 -7.57 -24.71 -5.24
N ASP A 39 -8.38 -25.74 -4.98
CA ASP A 39 -9.65 -25.97 -5.69
C ASP A 39 -10.64 -24.84 -5.40
N LEU A 40 -10.71 -24.41 -4.14
CA LEU A 40 -11.53 -23.27 -3.73
C LEU A 40 -11.17 -21.98 -4.47
N MET A 41 -9.89 -21.74 -4.66
CA MET A 41 -9.38 -20.52 -5.28
C MET A 41 -9.52 -20.56 -6.81
N GLU A 42 -9.44 -21.75 -7.41
CA GLU A 42 -9.70 -21.94 -8.84
C GLU A 42 -11.18 -21.65 -9.17
N GLU A 43 -12.11 -22.14 -8.34
CA GLU A 43 -13.53 -21.85 -8.52
C GLU A 43 -13.86 -20.39 -8.22
N ALA A 44 -13.25 -19.79 -7.20
CA ALA A 44 -13.35 -18.36 -6.96
C ALA A 44 -12.83 -17.52 -8.15
N ARG A 45 -11.77 -17.98 -8.83
CA ARG A 45 -11.27 -17.35 -10.06
C ARG A 45 -12.28 -17.47 -11.20
N ASN A 46 -12.91 -18.64 -11.36
CA ASN A 46 -13.95 -18.85 -12.36
C ASN A 46 -15.14 -17.93 -12.12
N LEU A 47 -15.56 -17.77 -10.86
CA LEU A 47 -16.57 -16.81 -10.42
C LEU A 47 -16.19 -15.37 -10.81
N ALA A 48 -14.98 -14.92 -10.48
CA ALA A 48 -14.51 -13.59 -10.88
C ALA A 48 -14.49 -13.41 -12.40
N GLY A 49 -14.12 -14.46 -13.16
CA GLY A 49 -14.14 -14.45 -14.62
C GLY A 49 -15.55 -14.37 -15.22
N ALA A 50 -16.53 -15.05 -14.61
CA ALA A 50 -17.93 -14.93 -15.00
C ALA A 50 -18.46 -13.51 -14.74
N LEU A 51 -18.11 -12.91 -13.59
CA LEU A 51 -18.48 -11.53 -13.28
C LEU A 51 -17.85 -10.56 -14.28
N ALA A 52 -16.58 -10.76 -14.61
CA ALA A 52 -15.86 -9.96 -15.60
C ALA A 52 -16.51 -10.07 -16.99
N PHE A 53 -16.92 -11.26 -17.42
CA PHE A 53 -17.63 -11.46 -18.68
C PHE A 53 -18.93 -10.64 -18.73
N LEU A 54 -19.72 -10.64 -17.66
CA LEU A 54 -20.95 -9.85 -17.56
C LEU A 54 -20.65 -8.35 -17.57
N HIS A 55 -19.64 -7.90 -16.83
CA HIS A 55 -19.21 -6.49 -16.80
C HIS A 55 -18.78 -5.94 -18.16
N HIS A 56 -18.38 -6.80 -19.11
CA HIS A 56 -18.03 -6.45 -20.49
C HIS A 56 -19.18 -6.63 -21.49
N GLY A 57 -20.42 -6.73 -21.01
CA GLY A 57 -21.61 -6.83 -21.83
C GLY A 57 -22.07 -8.26 -22.13
N GLY A 58 -21.43 -9.26 -21.54
CA GLY A 58 -21.84 -10.67 -21.66
C GLY A 58 -22.12 -11.08 -23.12
N PRO A 59 -23.32 -11.63 -23.43
CA PRO A 59 -23.69 -12.00 -24.79
C PRO A 59 -24.10 -10.81 -25.68
N ASN A 60 -24.31 -9.61 -25.14
CA ASN A 60 -24.70 -8.41 -25.90
C ASN A 60 -23.86 -7.17 -25.48
N PRO A 61 -22.81 -6.82 -26.22
CA PRO A 61 -21.87 -5.75 -25.85
C PRO A 61 -22.50 -4.33 -25.84
N GLN A 62 -23.74 -4.16 -26.31
CA GLN A 62 -24.47 -2.89 -26.23
C GLN A 62 -25.22 -2.69 -24.90
N GLN A 63 -25.15 -3.68 -24.01
CA GLN A 63 -25.80 -3.66 -22.71
C GLN A 63 -24.76 -3.73 -21.61
N LEU A 64 -25.02 -3.02 -20.52
CA LEU A 64 -24.21 -3.04 -19.32
C LEU A 64 -24.93 -3.84 -18.23
N PHE A 65 -24.15 -4.62 -17.46
CA PHE A 65 -24.65 -5.56 -16.45
C PHE A 65 -24.11 -5.17 -15.06
N CYS A 66 -25.00 -5.14 -14.07
CA CYS A 66 -24.70 -4.99 -12.64
C CYS A 66 -25.63 -5.87 -11.81
N HIS A 67 -25.22 -6.25 -10.61
CA HIS A 67 -26.01 -7.12 -9.74
C HIS A 67 -26.66 -6.32 -8.62
N LEU A 68 -27.97 -6.50 -8.43
CA LEU A 68 -28.70 -5.84 -7.35
C LEU A 68 -28.27 -6.37 -5.98
N ASP A 69 -27.95 -7.67 -5.93
CA ASP A 69 -27.59 -8.36 -4.70
C ASP A 69 -26.64 -9.52 -5.03
N LEU A 70 -25.34 -9.29 -4.89
CA LEU A 70 -24.33 -10.32 -5.04
C LEU A 70 -23.98 -10.90 -3.65
N LYS A 71 -24.65 -11.98 -3.25
CA LYS A 71 -24.44 -12.65 -1.96
C LYS A 71 -24.21 -14.15 -2.12
N PRO A 72 -23.58 -14.84 -1.16
CA PRO A 72 -23.32 -16.28 -1.25
C PRO A 72 -24.60 -17.11 -1.52
N ALA A 73 -25.76 -16.74 -0.97
CA ALA A 73 -27.02 -17.44 -1.24
C ALA A 73 -27.47 -17.37 -2.72
N ASN A 74 -27.04 -16.36 -3.48
CA ASN A 74 -27.32 -16.24 -4.91
C ASN A 74 -26.28 -16.96 -5.77
N ILE A 75 -25.22 -17.45 -5.13
CA ILE A 75 -24.08 -18.11 -5.77
C ILE A 75 -24.27 -19.61 -5.61
N LEU A 76 -24.73 -20.22 -6.70
CA LEU A 76 -25.10 -21.63 -6.73
C LEU A 76 -23.88 -22.55 -6.78
N VAL A 77 -23.98 -23.73 -6.15
CA VAL A 77 -22.96 -24.77 -6.08
C VAL A 77 -23.50 -26.10 -6.62
N PHE A 78 -22.95 -26.62 -7.71
CA PHE A 78 -23.25 -27.98 -8.19
C PHE A 78 -22.49 -29.03 -7.37
N ARG A 79 -23.01 -30.25 -7.17
CA ARG A 79 -22.23 -31.37 -6.64
C ARG A 79 -22.28 -32.52 -7.64
N ASP A 80 -21.15 -33.18 -7.90
CA ASP A 80 -21.01 -34.31 -8.85
C ASP A 80 -21.23 -34.02 -10.35
N SER A 81 -20.27 -33.34 -11.00
CA SER A 81 -20.20 -33.23 -12.46
C SER A 81 -19.36 -34.37 -13.09
N PRO A 82 -19.75 -34.95 -14.24
CA PRO A 82 -18.97 -35.98 -14.94
C PRO A 82 -17.69 -35.44 -15.63
N ILE A 83 -17.45 -34.13 -15.58
CA ILE A 83 -16.26 -33.49 -16.13
C ILE A 83 -15.24 -33.37 -14.99
N SER A 84 -13.97 -33.73 -15.21
CA SER A 84 -12.91 -33.78 -14.19
C SER A 84 -12.46 -32.42 -13.64
N VAL A 85 -13.28 -31.37 -13.74
CA VAL A 85 -13.12 -30.11 -13.02
C VAL A 85 -14.15 -30.09 -11.89
N GLY A 86 -13.68 -30.25 -10.65
CA GLY A 86 -14.45 -30.00 -9.43
C GLY A 86 -15.51 -31.05 -9.09
N ARG A 87 -15.49 -31.53 -7.83
CA ARG A 87 -16.70 -32.13 -7.22
C ARG A 87 -17.80 -31.09 -6.99
N TRP A 88 -17.52 -29.81 -7.28
CA TRP A 88 -18.46 -28.70 -7.19
C TRP A 88 -18.07 -27.50 -8.07
N LYS A 89 -19.03 -26.64 -8.42
CA LYS A 89 -18.86 -25.48 -9.33
C LYS A 89 -19.77 -24.32 -8.97
N ILE A 90 -19.28 -23.07 -9.12
CA ILE A 90 -20.06 -21.84 -8.92
C ILE A 90 -20.62 -21.27 -10.24
N SER A 91 -21.91 -20.90 -10.34
CA SER A 91 -22.50 -20.52 -11.65
C SER A 91 -23.52 -19.39 -11.76
N ASP A 92 -24.07 -18.87 -10.67
CA ASP A 92 -25.14 -17.84 -10.74
C ASP A 92 -24.82 -16.67 -9.81
N PHE A 93 -25.35 -15.49 -10.14
CA PHE A 93 -25.18 -14.24 -9.42
C PHE A 93 -26.51 -13.64 -8.94
N GLY A 94 -27.64 -14.29 -9.21
CA GLY A 94 -28.96 -13.83 -8.80
C GLY A 94 -29.46 -12.65 -9.64
N ASN A 95 -30.21 -11.72 -9.02
CA ASN A 95 -30.90 -10.65 -9.73
C ASN A 95 -29.92 -9.60 -10.31
N SER A 96 -29.89 -9.49 -11.64
CA SER A 96 -29.11 -8.49 -12.37
C SER A 96 -29.99 -7.36 -12.93
N VAL A 97 -29.43 -6.16 -13.05
CA VAL A 97 -30.01 -5.04 -13.78
C VAL A 97 -29.29 -4.83 -15.10
N PHE A 98 -30.07 -4.49 -16.13
CA PHE A 98 -29.63 -4.26 -17.49
C PHE A 98 -29.90 -2.82 -17.89
N MET A 99 -28.90 -2.14 -18.44
CA MET A 99 -29.07 -0.79 -18.99
C MET A 99 -28.41 -0.66 -20.38
N PRO A 100 -28.95 0.21 -21.26
CA PRO A 100 -28.29 0.57 -22.51
C PRO A 100 -26.92 1.22 -22.25
N ALA A 101 -25.90 0.89 -23.04
CA ALA A 101 -24.55 1.44 -22.87
C ALA A 101 -24.44 2.97 -23.02
N GLY A 102 -25.47 3.64 -23.57
CA GLY A 102 -25.51 5.09 -23.76
C GLY A 102 -25.85 5.91 -22.50
N ASP A 103 -26.32 5.27 -21.43
CA ASP A 103 -26.76 5.94 -20.19
C ASP A 103 -25.72 5.89 -19.04
N SER A 104 -24.53 5.30 -19.26
CA SER A 104 -23.51 5.19 -18.22
C SER A 104 -22.70 6.47 -18.03
N GLY A 105 -22.38 6.81 -16.78
CA GLY A 105 -21.40 7.84 -16.44
C GLY A 105 -19.97 7.51 -16.91
N PRO A 106 -19.06 8.49 -16.94
CA PRO A 106 -17.69 8.36 -17.47
C PRO A 106 -16.79 7.35 -16.71
N ASP A 107 -17.19 6.94 -15.51
CA ASP A 107 -16.57 5.93 -14.63
C ASP A 107 -17.25 4.54 -14.74
N GLY A 108 -18.26 4.41 -15.59
CA GLY A 108 -19.09 3.21 -15.66
C GLY A 108 -20.09 3.08 -14.50
N SER A 109 -20.33 4.15 -13.74
CA SER A 109 -21.44 4.26 -12.81
C SER A 109 -22.77 4.37 -13.57
N PHE A 110 -23.82 3.82 -12.97
CA PHE A 110 -25.15 3.86 -13.54
C PHE A 110 -25.93 5.03 -12.92
N PRO A 111 -26.81 5.71 -13.68
CA PRO A 111 -27.70 6.70 -13.11
C PRO A 111 -28.50 6.04 -11.99
N LEU A 112 -28.66 6.78 -10.88
CA LEU A 112 -29.43 6.36 -9.71
C LEU A 112 -30.69 5.60 -10.15
N ILE A 113 -30.71 4.28 -9.94
CA ILE A 113 -31.97 3.56 -9.98
C ILE A 113 -32.70 4.00 -8.71
N SER A 114 -33.49 5.04 -8.84
CA SER A 114 -34.28 5.67 -7.77
C SER A 114 -35.24 4.71 -7.06
N ASN A 115 -35.39 3.49 -7.57
CA ASN A 115 -36.19 2.40 -7.01
C ASN A 115 -35.40 1.33 -6.20
N ILE A 116 -34.08 1.43 -6.02
CA ILE A 116 -33.32 0.45 -5.18
C ILE A 116 -33.45 0.74 -3.68
N GLY A 117 -33.98 1.91 -3.29
CA GLY A 117 -34.18 2.31 -1.90
C GLY A 117 -34.99 1.27 -1.12
N GLY A 118 -34.30 0.36 -0.44
CA GLY A 118 -34.92 -0.70 0.36
C GLY A 118 -34.24 -2.07 0.33
N ILE A 119 -33.34 -2.37 -0.63
CA ILE A 119 -32.61 -3.66 -0.59
C ILE A 119 -31.43 -3.53 0.36
N MET A 120 -31.64 -3.91 1.64
CA MET A 120 -30.57 -4.04 2.61
C MET A 120 -29.92 -5.43 2.47
N GLY A 121 -28.61 -5.46 2.19
CA GLY A 121 -27.86 -6.70 2.00
C GLY A 121 -26.58 -6.76 2.83
N ILE A 122 -26.27 -7.92 3.39
CA ILE A 122 -25.07 -8.17 4.23
C ILE A 122 -23.75 -7.91 3.48
N TYR A 123 -23.75 -8.19 2.18
CA TYR A 123 -22.58 -8.14 1.28
C TYR A 123 -22.51 -6.84 0.47
N GLN A 124 -23.40 -5.90 0.74
CA GLN A 124 -23.56 -4.67 -0.03
C GLN A 124 -22.37 -3.73 0.17
N SER A 125 -22.04 -2.97 -0.88
CA SER A 125 -20.98 -1.98 -0.83
C SER A 125 -21.41 -0.69 -0.10
N PRO A 126 -20.46 0.05 0.49
CA PRO A 126 -20.77 1.26 1.25
C PRO A 126 -21.63 2.28 0.48
N GLU A 127 -21.31 2.54 -0.78
CA GLU A 127 -22.02 3.51 -1.61
C GLU A 127 -23.47 3.09 -1.88
N VAL A 128 -23.74 1.79 -1.99
CA VAL A 128 -25.12 1.31 -2.19
C VAL A 128 -25.90 1.39 -0.88
N PHE A 129 -25.28 1.05 0.25
CA PHE A 129 -25.89 1.17 1.58
C PHE A 129 -26.30 2.62 1.91
N HIS A 130 -25.49 3.59 1.50
CA HIS A 130 -25.76 5.02 1.71
C HIS A 130 -26.62 5.66 0.61
N GLY A 131 -27.06 4.90 -0.41
CA GLY A 131 -27.94 5.40 -1.47
C GLY A 131 -27.24 6.22 -2.55
N GLU A 132 -25.91 6.12 -2.67
CA GLU A 132 -25.09 6.83 -3.66
C GLU A 132 -25.05 6.13 -5.04
N GLY A 133 -25.74 4.99 -5.17
CA GLY A 133 -25.92 4.27 -6.43
C GLY A 133 -25.11 2.98 -6.56
N LEU A 134 -25.45 2.18 -7.59
CA LEU A 134 -24.87 0.86 -7.86
C LEU A 134 -23.94 0.92 -9.07
N GLY A 135 -22.85 0.15 -9.05
CA GLY A 135 -21.93 0.01 -10.18
C GLY A 135 -21.18 -1.31 -10.21
N ARG A 136 -20.42 -1.54 -11.29
CA ARG A 136 -19.62 -2.77 -11.47
C ARG A 136 -18.58 -2.95 -10.35
N LYS A 137 -18.03 -1.85 -9.83
CA LYS A 137 -17.12 -1.84 -8.67
C LYS A 137 -17.84 -2.12 -7.34
N SER A 138 -19.17 -2.00 -7.28
CA SER A 138 -20.01 -2.43 -6.15
C SER A 138 -20.17 -3.95 -6.15
N ASP A 139 -20.31 -4.58 -7.32
CA ASP A 139 -20.26 -6.04 -7.44
C ASP A 139 -18.91 -6.57 -6.96
N VAL A 140 -17.80 -5.89 -7.29
CA VAL A 140 -16.45 -6.32 -6.85
C VAL A 140 -16.28 -6.26 -5.33
N TRP A 141 -16.87 -5.28 -4.65
CA TRP A 141 -16.91 -5.27 -3.18
C TRP A 141 -17.62 -6.50 -2.62
N SER A 142 -18.80 -6.80 -3.17
CA SER A 142 -19.61 -7.92 -2.75
C SER A 142 -18.88 -9.25 -2.99
N LEU A 143 -18.22 -9.38 -4.15
CA LEU A 143 -17.30 -10.47 -4.45
C LEU A 143 -16.15 -10.55 -3.44
N GLY A 144 -15.54 -9.42 -3.07
CA GLY A 144 -14.50 -9.36 -2.04
C GLY A 144 -14.97 -9.93 -0.69
N CYS A 145 -16.21 -9.60 -0.30
CA CYS A 145 -16.83 -10.12 0.92
C CYS A 145 -17.03 -11.65 0.85
N ILE A 146 -17.43 -12.17 -0.31
CA ILE A 146 -17.54 -13.61 -0.59
C ILE A 146 -16.16 -14.28 -0.53
N LEU A 147 -15.14 -13.68 -1.18
CA LEU A 147 -13.77 -14.20 -1.22
C LEU A 147 -13.15 -14.30 0.17
N VAL A 148 -13.40 -13.34 1.07
CA VAL A 148 -12.99 -13.42 2.48
C VAL A 148 -13.50 -14.70 3.11
N ARG A 149 -14.78 -15.02 2.91
CA ARG A 149 -15.40 -16.21 3.52
C ARG A 149 -14.93 -17.50 2.88
N ILE A 150 -14.81 -17.56 1.55
CA ILE A 150 -14.24 -18.72 0.83
C ILE A 150 -12.80 -18.99 1.32
N LEU A 151 -11.98 -17.95 1.47
CA LEU A 151 -10.62 -18.10 1.98
C LEU A 151 -10.61 -18.57 3.45
N ALA A 152 -11.43 -17.98 4.31
CA ALA A 152 -11.54 -18.41 5.70
C ALA A 152 -11.97 -19.88 5.82
N PHE A 153 -12.93 -20.30 4.99
CA PHE A 153 -13.36 -21.69 4.89
C PHE A 153 -12.24 -22.62 4.42
N GLY A 154 -11.51 -22.24 3.37
CA GLY A 154 -10.40 -23.01 2.82
C GLY A 154 -9.19 -23.12 3.75
N LEU A 155 -9.02 -22.17 4.68
CA LEU A 155 -8.04 -22.24 5.77
C LEU A 155 -8.54 -23.07 6.97
N GLY A 156 -9.84 -23.40 7.01
CA GLY A 156 -10.47 -24.30 7.98
C GLY A 156 -11.84 -23.79 8.46
N GLY A 157 -12.84 -24.67 8.56
CA GLY A 157 -14.22 -24.29 8.93
C GLY A 157 -14.36 -23.57 10.28
N SER A 158 -13.49 -23.83 11.26
CA SER A 158 -13.45 -23.08 12.53
C SER A 158 -13.00 -21.63 12.35
N VAL A 159 -12.09 -21.36 11.40
CA VAL A 159 -11.60 -20.01 11.09
C VAL A 159 -12.73 -19.14 10.54
N LEU A 160 -13.56 -19.70 9.66
CA LEU A 160 -14.75 -19.01 9.16
C LEU A 160 -15.74 -18.70 10.28
N ARG A 161 -16.07 -19.69 11.13
CA ARG A 161 -17.01 -19.50 12.25
C ARG A 161 -16.53 -18.41 13.21
N ASP A 162 -15.26 -18.44 13.59
CA ASP A 162 -14.65 -17.42 14.46
C ASP A 162 -14.69 -16.02 13.83
N LEU A 163 -14.44 -15.92 12.52
CA LEU A 163 -14.51 -14.65 11.78
C LEU A 163 -15.94 -14.10 11.74
N ASP A 164 -16.90 -14.95 11.40
CA ASP A 164 -18.33 -14.63 11.36
C ASP A 164 -18.85 -14.19 12.74
N ASP A 165 -18.42 -14.85 13.81
CA ASP A 165 -18.81 -14.47 15.18
C ASP A 165 -18.21 -13.14 15.62
N ARG A 166 -16.96 -12.84 15.24
CA ARG A 166 -16.31 -11.57 15.59
C ARG A 166 -16.90 -10.41 14.82
N ARG A 167 -17.08 -10.54 13.50
CA ARG A 167 -17.58 -9.43 12.67
C ARG A 167 -19.00 -9.01 13.02
N ARG A 168 -19.81 -9.93 13.56
CA ARG A 168 -21.18 -9.67 14.08
C ARG A 168 -21.24 -8.96 15.44
N ARG A 169 -20.11 -8.82 16.15
CA ARG A 169 -20.05 -8.21 17.50
C ARG A 169 -19.51 -6.78 17.52
N VAL A 170 -19.44 -6.11 16.37
CA VAL A 170 -18.93 -4.74 16.30
C VAL A 170 -19.90 -3.79 17.00
N MET A 171 -19.35 -2.94 17.87
CA MET A 171 -20.09 -1.86 18.53
C MET A 171 -19.80 -0.54 17.82
N ILE A 172 -20.84 0.21 17.46
CA ILE A 172 -20.75 1.56 16.88
C ILE A 172 -21.44 2.52 17.86
N ASN A 173 -20.69 3.49 18.39
CA ASN A 173 -21.20 4.49 19.36
C ASN A 173 -21.88 3.88 20.61
N GLY A 174 -21.44 2.70 21.06
CA GLY A 174 -22.01 2.01 22.21
C GLY A 174 -23.23 1.13 21.90
N GLU A 175 -23.71 1.12 20.64
CA GLU A 175 -24.78 0.24 20.17
C GLU A 175 -24.20 -0.92 19.35
N PRO A 176 -24.74 -2.14 19.48
CA PRO A 176 -24.36 -3.25 18.61
C PRO A 176 -24.75 -2.94 17.16
N CYS A 177 -23.80 -3.08 16.24
CA CYS A 177 -24.06 -3.07 14.82
C CYS A 177 -24.82 -4.36 14.49
N TYR A 178 -26.13 -4.24 14.30
CA TYR A 178 -26.94 -5.37 13.86
C TYR A 178 -26.64 -5.66 12.39
N HIS A 179 -26.52 -6.95 12.08
CA HIS A 179 -26.15 -7.53 10.78
C HIS A 179 -24.66 -7.62 10.48
N ASP A 180 -24.38 -8.56 9.59
CA ASP A 180 -23.09 -9.18 9.34
C ASP A 180 -22.20 -8.34 8.39
N CYS A 181 -22.19 -7.03 8.61
CA CYS A 181 -21.68 -6.05 7.65
C CYS A 181 -20.15 -6.07 7.53
N PHE A 182 -19.67 -6.00 6.28
CA PHE A 182 -18.24 -5.89 5.97
C PHE A 182 -17.68 -4.47 6.13
N HIS A 183 -18.53 -3.45 6.24
CA HIS A 183 -18.13 -2.08 6.60
C HIS A 183 -18.95 -1.56 7.79
N CYS A 184 -18.47 -0.51 8.44
CA CYS A 184 -19.08 0.14 9.60
C CYS A 184 -19.00 1.67 9.46
N ARG A 185 -19.81 2.41 10.23
CA ARG A 185 -19.74 3.89 10.44
C ARG A 185 -20.28 4.76 9.29
N ASN A 186 -20.44 6.06 9.61
CA ASN A 186 -20.61 7.18 8.67
C ASN A 186 -19.54 8.25 9.05
N PRO A 187 -18.51 8.49 8.22
CA PRO A 187 -18.27 7.89 6.91
C PRO A 187 -17.93 6.40 7.00
N PRO A 188 -18.16 5.61 5.94
CA PRO A 188 -17.91 4.17 5.94
C PRO A 188 -16.42 3.83 6.09
N VAL A 189 -16.13 2.79 6.87
CA VAL A 189 -14.80 2.17 7.03
C VAL A 189 -14.94 0.65 6.98
N LEU A 190 -13.88 -0.06 6.56
CA LEU A 190 -13.88 -1.53 6.59
C LEU A 190 -14.10 -2.02 8.04
N ASN A 191 -14.86 -3.11 8.20
CA ASN A 191 -15.12 -3.69 9.52
C ASN A 191 -13.78 -4.04 10.20
N PRO A 192 -13.49 -3.51 11.41
CA PRO A 192 -12.17 -3.67 12.04
C PRO A 192 -11.76 -5.13 12.26
N HIS A 193 -12.73 -6.03 12.49
CA HIS A 193 -12.43 -7.46 12.64
C HIS A 193 -12.07 -8.12 11.31
N ILE A 194 -12.75 -7.74 10.22
CA ILE A 194 -12.39 -8.17 8.87
C ILE A 194 -11.01 -7.60 8.50
N GLU A 195 -10.80 -6.30 8.69
CA GLU A 195 -9.53 -5.65 8.39
C GLU A 195 -8.37 -6.28 9.16
N THR A 196 -8.54 -6.51 10.47
CA THR A 196 -7.54 -7.17 11.31
C THR A 196 -7.28 -8.60 10.85
N TRP A 197 -8.32 -9.34 10.48
CA TRP A 197 -8.18 -10.70 9.98
C TRP A 197 -7.44 -10.75 8.63
N ILE A 198 -7.77 -9.87 7.69
CA ILE A 198 -7.08 -9.75 6.39
C ILE A 198 -5.62 -9.36 6.59
N LYS A 199 -5.35 -8.35 7.43
CA LYS A 199 -3.98 -7.93 7.77
C LYS A 199 -3.21 -9.05 8.49
N GLY A 200 -3.89 -9.87 9.26
CA GLY A 200 -3.37 -11.02 10.01
C GLY A 200 -3.44 -12.36 9.28
N LEU A 201 -3.81 -12.40 7.98
CA LEU A 201 -3.85 -13.64 7.19
C LEU A 201 -2.55 -14.41 7.37
N PRO A 202 -2.64 -15.74 7.50
CA PRO A 202 -1.78 -16.49 8.40
C PRO A 202 -0.29 -16.31 8.10
N THR A 203 0.37 -15.60 9.01
CA THR A 203 1.82 -15.64 9.21
C THR A 203 2.26 -16.91 9.97
N ARG A 204 1.30 -17.81 10.31
CA ARG A 204 1.48 -18.96 11.21
C ARG A 204 1.39 -20.33 10.54
N SER A 205 1.26 -20.40 9.20
CA SER A 205 1.44 -21.67 8.49
C SER A 205 2.94 -21.98 8.40
N ASN A 206 3.40 -23.19 8.71
CA ASN A 206 4.79 -23.58 8.46
C ASN A 206 5.07 -23.81 6.95
N ASP A 207 4.03 -23.77 6.12
CA ASP A 207 4.13 -23.94 4.67
C ASP A 207 4.37 -22.58 3.99
N GLN A 208 5.57 -22.42 3.42
CA GLN A 208 6.00 -21.20 2.72
C GLN A 208 5.12 -20.89 1.49
N LEU A 209 4.56 -21.89 0.81
CA LEU A 209 3.67 -21.68 -0.34
C LEU A 209 2.35 -21.07 0.10
N ILE A 210 1.78 -21.58 1.19
CA ILE A 210 0.55 -21.03 1.78
C ILE A 210 0.79 -19.60 2.28
N GLN A 211 1.95 -19.31 2.88
CA GLN A 211 2.29 -17.95 3.29
C GLN A 211 2.37 -16.98 2.10
N ALA A 212 3.08 -17.35 1.02
CA ALA A 212 3.19 -16.54 -0.18
C ALA A 212 1.82 -16.30 -0.85
N ALA A 213 0.98 -17.34 -0.92
CA ALA A 213 -0.39 -17.21 -1.41
C ALA A 213 -1.23 -16.28 -0.51
N CYS A 214 -1.12 -16.40 0.82
CA CYS A 214 -1.85 -15.57 1.78
C CYS A 214 -1.45 -14.09 1.70
N GLN A 215 -0.19 -13.77 1.45
CA GLN A 215 0.26 -12.39 1.22
C GLN A 215 -0.42 -11.76 -0.01
N ARG A 216 -0.51 -12.52 -1.12
CA ARG A 216 -1.22 -12.06 -2.32
C ARG A 216 -2.71 -11.95 -2.10
N PHE A 217 -3.31 -12.88 -1.35
CA PHE A 217 -4.71 -12.78 -0.94
C PHE A 217 -4.97 -11.53 -0.11
N ARG A 218 -4.08 -11.20 0.83
CA ARG A 218 -4.20 -9.99 1.64
C ARG A 218 -4.30 -8.74 0.75
N SER A 219 -3.40 -8.60 -0.22
CA SER A 219 -3.44 -7.47 -1.16
C SER A 219 -4.73 -7.45 -2.00
N LEU A 220 -5.11 -8.61 -2.57
CA LEU A 220 -6.35 -8.76 -3.34
C LEU A 220 -7.60 -8.37 -2.54
N LEU A 221 -7.73 -8.86 -1.31
CA LEU A 221 -8.90 -8.64 -0.46
C LEU A 221 -9.00 -7.18 0.00
N LEU A 222 -7.88 -6.55 0.38
CA LEU A 222 -7.87 -5.13 0.74
C LEU A 222 -8.29 -4.25 -0.45
N LYS A 223 -7.81 -4.56 -1.67
CA LYS A 223 -8.18 -3.80 -2.86
C LYS A 223 -9.60 -4.05 -3.37
N THR A 224 -10.16 -5.24 -3.16
CA THR A 224 -11.58 -5.49 -3.48
C THR A 224 -12.51 -4.84 -2.47
N LEU A 225 -12.10 -4.76 -1.20
CA LEU A 225 -12.84 -4.16 -0.08
C LEU A 225 -12.40 -2.72 0.25
N GLU A 226 -11.89 -2.00 -0.74
CA GLU A 226 -11.52 -0.58 -0.59
C GLU A 226 -12.80 0.27 -0.46
N VAL A 227 -12.89 1.16 0.53
CA VAL A 227 -14.12 1.96 0.71
C VAL A 227 -14.33 2.91 -0.48
N ASN A 228 -13.25 3.53 -0.95
CA ASN A 228 -13.28 4.34 -2.16
C ASN A 228 -13.56 3.46 -3.38
N ARG A 229 -14.74 3.63 -3.98
CA ARG A 229 -15.22 2.87 -5.14
C ARG A 229 -14.24 2.88 -6.31
N GLU A 230 -13.64 4.02 -6.61
CA GLU A 230 -12.74 4.18 -7.77
C GLU A 230 -11.39 3.47 -7.57
N ALA A 231 -10.98 3.26 -6.31
CA ALA A 231 -9.74 2.56 -5.98
C ALA A 231 -9.89 1.04 -5.96
N ARG A 232 -11.11 0.50 -6.10
CA ARG A 232 -11.37 -0.95 -6.15
C ARG A 232 -10.88 -1.55 -7.47
N LEU A 233 -10.58 -2.85 -7.45
CA LEU A 233 -10.28 -3.62 -8.67
C LEU A 233 -11.51 -3.79 -9.56
N THR A 234 -11.29 -4.07 -10.84
CA THR A 234 -12.28 -4.66 -11.75
C THR A 234 -12.37 -6.16 -11.54
N ALA A 235 -13.48 -6.78 -11.97
CA ALA A 235 -13.62 -8.24 -11.89
C ALA A 235 -12.55 -8.99 -12.72
N GLU A 236 -12.10 -8.42 -13.85
CA GLU A 236 -11.03 -9.02 -14.67
C GLU A 236 -9.67 -8.99 -13.94
N GLU A 237 -9.36 -7.88 -13.25
CA GLU A 237 -8.14 -7.79 -12.41
C GLU A 237 -8.20 -8.78 -11.24
N VAL A 238 -9.37 -8.95 -10.60
CA VAL A 238 -9.58 -9.95 -9.53
C VAL A 238 -9.32 -11.36 -10.06
N LYS A 239 -9.88 -11.71 -11.21
CA LYS A 239 -9.63 -12.99 -11.89
C LYS A 239 -8.15 -13.19 -12.21
N GLY A 240 -7.47 -12.17 -12.75
CA GLY A 240 -6.03 -12.23 -13.05
C GLY A 240 -5.18 -12.50 -11.80
N ARG A 241 -5.45 -11.75 -10.72
CA ARG A 241 -4.77 -11.92 -9.42
C ARG A 241 -5.03 -13.29 -8.81
N LEU A 242 -6.28 -13.76 -8.78
CA LEU A 242 -6.62 -15.12 -8.33
C LEU A 242 -5.90 -16.18 -9.17
N GLY A 243 -5.79 -15.99 -10.49
CA GLY A 243 -5.01 -16.86 -11.37
C GLY A 243 -3.54 -16.96 -10.99
N SER A 244 -2.91 -15.83 -10.63
CA SER A 244 -1.52 -15.84 -10.13
C SER A 244 -1.40 -16.62 -8.81
N ILE A 245 -2.40 -16.54 -7.94
CA ILE A 245 -2.38 -17.21 -6.64
C ILE A 245 -2.62 -18.72 -6.81
N VAL A 246 -3.55 -19.14 -7.67
CA VAL A 246 -3.77 -20.57 -7.96
C VAL A 246 -2.51 -21.21 -8.54
N LYS A 247 -1.76 -20.50 -9.39
CA LYS A 247 -0.49 -21.01 -9.92
C LYS A 247 0.52 -21.35 -8.82
N ILE A 248 0.53 -20.60 -7.72
CA ILE A 248 1.36 -20.85 -6.53
C ILE A 248 0.83 -22.04 -5.74
N LEU A 249 -0.48 -22.16 -5.59
CA LEU A 249 -1.13 -23.22 -4.79
C LEU A 249 -1.14 -24.59 -5.47
N LEU A 250 -1.02 -24.65 -6.80
CA LEU A 250 -0.96 -25.91 -7.53
C LEU A 250 0.33 -26.68 -7.17
N PRO A 251 0.24 -28.00 -6.91
CA PRO A 251 1.44 -28.80 -6.71
C PRO A 251 2.36 -28.70 -7.94
N PRO A 252 3.69 -28.76 -7.74
CA PRO A 252 4.62 -28.78 -8.86
C PRO A 252 4.22 -29.96 -9.77
N LYS A 253 4.01 -29.67 -11.06
CA LYS A 253 3.88 -30.73 -12.07
C LYS A 253 5.13 -31.56 -11.90
N SER A 254 5.00 -32.88 -11.73
CA SER A 254 6.16 -33.78 -11.75
C SER A 254 6.94 -33.47 -13.02
N LEU A 255 8.12 -32.85 -12.88
CA LEU A 255 8.96 -32.55 -14.03
C LEU A 255 9.22 -33.90 -14.72
N PRO A 256 8.98 -34.05 -16.03
CA PRO A 256 9.38 -35.25 -16.73
C PRO A 256 10.89 -35.45 -16.49
N SER A 257 11.31 -36.68 -16.19
CA SER A 257 12.67 -37.01 -15.74
C SER A 257 13.80 -36.62 -16.71
N SER A 258 13.45 -36.09 -17.88
CA SER A 258 14.33 -35.59 -18.94
C SER A 258 14.34 -34.07 -19.06
N THR A 259 13.92 -33.31 -18.06
CA THR A 259 13.81 -31.85 -18.19
C THR A 259 15.19 -31.23 -18.40
N ILE A 260 15.36 -30.55 -19.53
CA ILE A 260 16.58 -29.84 -19.91
C ILE A 260 16.83 -28.77 -18.84
N SER A 261 17.95 -28.90 -18.12
CA SER A 261 18.45 -27.84 -17.26
C SER A 261 18.91 -26.70 -18.15
N ILE A 262 18.32 -25.53 -18.01
CA ILE A 262 18.70 -24.36 -18.81
C ILE A 262 19.55 -23.45 -17.92
N ASP A 263 20.62 -22.90 -18.49
CA ASP A 263 21.40 -21.83 -17.84
C ASP A 263 20.56 -20.55 -17.79
N ALA A 264 20.53 -19.90 -16.61
CA ALA A 264 19.83 -18.64 -16.41
C ALA A 264 20.39 -17.49 -17.27
N SER A 265 21.59 -17.62 -17.86
CA SER A 265 22.11 -16.70 -18.90
C SER A 265 21.15 -16.57 -20.11
N HIS A 266 20.44 -17.66 -20.45
CA HIS A 266 19.45 -17.64 -21.50
C HIS A 266 18.20 -16.83 -21.12
N LEU A 267 17.84 -16.76 -19.84
CA LEU A 267 16.75 -15.90 -19.36
C LEU A 267 17.15 -14.43 -19.51
N LEU A 268 18.36 -14.06 -19.09
CA LEU A 268 18.89 -12.68 -19.27
C LEU A 268 18.87 -12.28 -20.74
N THR A 269 19.31 -13.17 -21.63
CA THR A 269 19.28 -12.93 -23.08
C THR A 269 17.85 -12.72 -23.60
N SER A 270 16.89 -13.49 -23.12
CA SER A 270 15.47 -13.29 -23.48
C SER A 270 14.93 -11.95 -22.96
N ILE A 271 15.33 -11.52 -21.76
CA ILE A 271 14.95 -10.22 -21.18
C ILE A 271 15.53 -9.08 -22.01
N ASP A 272 16.84 -9.13 -22.30
CA ASP A 272 17.55 -8.11 -23.06
C ASP A 272 16.99 -7.94 -24.48
N ASN A 273 16.54 -9.04 -25.10
CA ASN A 273 15.94 -9.03 -26.44
C ASN A 273 14.42 -8.79 -26.43
N GLY A 274 13.78 -8.68 -25.27
CA GLY A 274 12.31 -8.56 -25.16
C GLY A 274 11.54 -9.81 -25.63
N ASN A 275 12.18 -10.98 -25.65
CA ASN A 275 11.56 -12.25 -26.06
C ASN A 275 10.79 -12.89 -24.89
N PHE A 276 9.58 -12.37 -24.61
CA PHE A 276 8.77 -12.84 -23.49
C PHE A 276 8.19 -14.25 -23.67
N ASP A 277 7.93 -14.69 -24.91
CA ASP A 277 7.46 -16.06 -25.17
C ASP A 277 8.57 -17.09 -24.92
N GLY A 278 9.80 -16.75 -25.35
CA GLY A 278 10.99 -17.51 -25.01
C GLY A 278 11.23 -17.56 -23.51
N LEU A 279 11.14 -16.41 -22.83
CA LEU A 279 11.27 -16.32 -21.37
C LEU A 279 10.24 -17.20 -20.64
N ARG A 280 8.96 -17.12 -21.00
CA ARG A 280 7.91 -17.97 -20.40
C ARG A 280 8.18 -19.45 -20.61
N SER A 281 8.58 -19.84 -21.83
CA SER A 281 8.94 -21.23 -22.14
C SER A 281 10.15 -21.71 -21.32
N GLN A 282 11.14 -20.84 -21.09
CA GLN A 282 12.31 -21.15 -20.28
C GLN A 282 11.98 -21.28 -18.79
N LEU A 283 11.07 -20.46 -18.26
CA LEU A 283 10.60 -20.54 -16.87
C LEU A 283 9.77 -21.80 -16.57
N GLU A 284 9.27 -22.50 -17.59
CA GLU A 284 8.61 -23.81 -17.44
C GLU A 284 9.61 -24.98 -17.34
N CYS A 285 10.88 -24.75 -17.69
CA CYS A 285 11.94 -25.74 -17.59
C CYS A 285 12.61 -25.72 -16.20
N ASN A 286 13.51 -26.68 -15.96
CA ASN A 286 14.31 -26.70 -14.75
C ASN A 286 15.40 -25.63 -14.85
N VAL A 287 15.17 -24.46 -14.23
CA VAL A 287 16.11 -23.34 -14.20
C VAL A 287 16.18 -22.77 -12.79
N ASP A 288 17.41 -22.53 -12.32
CA ASP A 288 17.65 -21.85 -11.05
C ASP A 288 17.80 -20.35 -11.31
N VAL A 289 16.78 -19.58 -10.93
CA VAL A 289 16.75 -18.11 -11.09
C VAL A 289 17.46 -17.36 -9.95
N GLU A 290 17.88 -18.08 -8.92
CA GLU A 290 18.55 -17.54 -7.73
C GLU A 290 20.05 -17.44 -7.91
N VAL A 291 20.62 -18.21 -8.83
CA VAL A 291 22.04 -18.12 -9.18
C VAL A 291 22.31 -16.80 -9.90
N PRO A 292 23.20 -15.93 -9.37
CA PRO A 292 23.61 -14.73 -10.07
C PRO A 292 24.38 -15.09 -11.35
N VAL A 293 23.99 -14.47 -12.48
CA VAL A 293 24.62 -14.69 -13.79
C VAL A 293 25.19 -13.38 -14.31
N GLU A 294 26.29 -13.46 -15.07
CA GLU A 294 26.86 -12.31 -15.75
C GLU A 294 25.93 -11.81 -16.87
N ASN A 295 25.53 -10.55 -16.79
CA ASN A 295 24.72 -9.88 -17.79
C ASN A 295 25.57 -9.26 -18.93
N ALA A 296 24.90 -8.68 -19.94
CA ALA A 296 25.58 -7.99 -21.04
C ALA A 296 26.51 -6.83 -20.60
N ASP A 297 26.26 -6.25 -19.43
CA ASP A 297 27.05 -5.18 -18.81
C ASP A 297 28.22 -5.70 -17.95
N LYS A 298 28.55 -7.01 -18.04
CA LYS A 298 29.57 -7.71 -17.23
C LYS A 298 29.35 -7.58 -15.71
N LYS A 299 28.09 -7.43 -15.31
CA LYS A 299 27.68 -7.44 -13.90
C LYS A 299 27.00 -8.75 -13.60
N THR A 300 27.41 -9.37 -12.51
CA THR A 300 26.77 -10.58 -11.99
C THR A 300 25.55 -10.19 -11.16
N GLU A 301 24.37 -10.66 -11.57
CA GLU A 301 23.11 -10.39 -10.87
C GLU A 301 22.07 -11.50 -11.08
N ARG A 302 21.10 -11.56 -10.17
CA ARG A 302 19.97 -12.50 -10.23
C ARG A 302 18.98 -12.07 -11.31
N VAL A 303 18.25 -13.03 -11.89
CA VAL A 303 17.28 -12.78 -12.97
C VAL A 303 16.23 -11.74 -12.55
N LEU A 304 15.78 -11.78 -11.29
CA LEU A 304 14.83 -10.80 -10.74
C LEU A 304 15.40 -9.37 -10.77
N ILE A 305 16.62 -9.18 -10.26
CA ILE A 305 17.28 -7.87 -10.23
C ILE A 305 17.48 -7.35 -11.65
N HIS A 306 17.89 -8.23 -12.57
CA HIS A 306 18.06 -7.87 -13.98
C HIS A 306 16.74 -7.39 -14.59
N GLY A 307 15.65 -8.14 -14.41
CA GLY A 307 14.31 -7.75 -14.87
C GLY A 307 13.86 -6.39 -14.33
N ILE A 308 14.12 -6.12 -13.04
CA ILE A 308 13.80 -4.82 -12.40
C ILE A 308 14.63 -3.69 -13.03
N ARG A 309 15.95 -3.89 -13.20
CA ARG A 309 16.86 -2.87 -13.78
C ARG A 309 16.57 -2.59 -15.25
N ARG A 310 16.11 -3.60 -15.99
CA ARG A 310 15.61 -3.46 -17.37
C ARG A 310 14.19 -2.88 -17.45
N LYS A 311 13.54 -2.58 -16.32
CA LYS A 311 12.15 -2.08 -16.23
C LYS A 311 11.16 -3.00 -16.96
N SER A 312 11.42 -4.30 -16.95
CA SER A 312 10.56 -5.28 -17.61
C SER A 312 9.51 -5.78 -16.63
N TYR A 313 8.33 -5.17 -16.66
CA TYR A 313 7.19 -5.56 -15.84
C TYR A 313 6.80 -7.03 -16.11
N GLU A 314 6.74 -7.41 -17.39
CA GLU A 314 6.35 -8.76 -17.84
C GLU A 314 7.30 -9.83 -17.30
N THR A 315 8.61 -9.53 -17.23
CA THR A 315 9.60 -10.43 -16.65
C THR A 315 9.38 -10.60 -15.16
N VAL A 316 9.25 -9.49 -14.42
CA VAL A 316 9.04 -9.54 -12.96
C VAL A 316 7.73 -10.25 -12.63
N GLU A 317 6.66 -9.96 -13.36
CA GLU A 317 5.37 -10.64 -13.23
C GLU A 317 5.44 -12.13 -13.55
N SER A 318 6.16 -12.50 -14.62
CA SER A 318 6.34 -13.91 -15.01
C SER A 318 7.14 -14.68 -13.96
N LEU A 319 8.22 -14.10 -13.43
CA LEU A 319 9.01 -14.68 -12.35
C LEU A 319 8.16 -14.87 -11.09
N LEU A 320 7.46 -13.81 -10.66
CA LEU A 320 6.59 -13.85 -9.49
C LEU A 320 5.42 -14.82 -9.66
N SER A 321 4.92 -15.01 -10.87
CA SER A 321 3.81 -15.94 -11.16
C SER A 321 4.29 -17.35 -11.53
N SER A 322 5.60 -17.57 -11.57
CA SER A 322 6.20 -18.88 -11.85
C SER A 322 6.11 -19.78 -10.61
N ARG A 323 6.40 -21.07 -10.82
CA ARG A 323 6.50 -22.06 -9.74
C ARG A 323 7.90 -22.15 -9.12
N LEU A 324 8.81 -21.28 -9.58
CA LEU A 324 10.17 -21.28 -9.10
C LEU A 324 10.21 -20.72 -7.68
N ARG A 325 11.13 -21.25 -6.87
CA ARG A 325 11.43 -20.63 -5.58
C ARG A 325 12.15 -19.32 -5.86
N LEU A 326 11.43 -18.21 -5.68
CA LEU A 326 11.94 -16.87 -5.92
C LEU A 326 12.13 -16.13 -4.60
N ASP A 327 13.35 -15.65 -4.35
CA ASP A 327 13.66 -14.79 -3.21
C ASP A 327 13.48 -13.32 -3.58
N ILE A 328 12.47 -12.66 -3.01
CA ILE A 328 12.17 -11.26 -3.29
C ILE A 328 12.88 -10.27 -2.35
N GLU A 329 13.74 -10.76 -1.46
CA GLU A 329 14.44 -9.97 -0.43
C GLU A 329 15.95 -9.88 -0.67
N SER A 330 16.57 -10.96 -1.15
CA SER A 330 18.03 -11.03 -1.30
C SER A 330 18.58 -9.88 -2.14
N PRO A 331 19.53 -9.09 -1.59
CA PRO A 331 20.00 -7.86 -2.23
C PRO A 331 20.85 -8.13 -3.47
N ALA A 332 20.87 -7.14 -4.36
CA ALA A 332 21.80 -7.07 -5.47
C ALA A 332 23.24 -6.86 -4.98
N SER A 333 24.20 -7.00 -5.90
CA SER A 333 25.64 -6.87 -5.63
C SER A 333 26.09 -5.51 -5.12
N ASP A 334 25.28 -4.46 -5.29
CA ASP A 334 25.50 -3.13 -4.73
C ASP A 334 24.84 -2.93 -3.35
N GLY A 335 24.23 -3.98 -2.81
CA GLY A 335 23.53 -3.98 -1.51
C GLY A 335 22.09 -3.47 -1.58
N GLN A 336 21.54 -3.19 -2.76
CA GLN A 336 20.15 -2.76 -2.89
C GLN A 336 19.19 -3.96 -2.89
N THR A 337 18.12 -3.92 -2.09
CA THR A 337 17.04 -4.92 -2.14
C THR A 337 16.28 -4.82 -3.47
N PRO A 338 15.56 -5.87 -3.92
CA PRO A 338 14.71 -5.78 -5.12
C PRO A 338 13.74 -4.60 -5.08
N LEU A 339 13.11 -4.34 -3.92
CA LEU A 339 12.20 -3.21 -3.72
C LEU A 339 12.92 -1.86 -3.86
N ALA A 340 14.13 -1.73 -3.31
CA ALA A 340 14.97 -0.54 -3.46
C ALA A 340 15.44 -0.33 -4.92
N CYS A 341 15.75 -1.40 -5.66
CA CYS A 341 16.06 -1.33 -7.09
C CYS A 341 14.85 -0.78 -7.89
N ALA A 342 13.63 -1.19 -7.57
CA ALA A 342 12.42 -0.69 -8.24
C ALA A 342 12.19 0.81 -8.00
N ILE A 343 12.46 1.30 -6.78
CA ILE A 343 12.46 2.73 -6.48
C ILE A 343 13.52 3.45 -7.31
N ALA A 344 14.76 2.96 -7.33
CA ALA A 344 15.86 3.59 -8.06
C ALA A 344 15.60 3.66 -9.58
N THR A 345 14.96 2.64 -10.17
CA THR A 345 14.60 2.65 -11.60
C THR A 345 13.41 3.55 -11.90
N GLY A 346 12.54 3.78 -10.91
CA GLY A 346 11.34 4.61 -11.04
C GLY A 346 10.15 3.93 -11.68
N ASP A 347 10.16 2.60 -11.79
CA ASP A 347 8.99 1.87 -12.29
C ASP A 347 8.04 1.56 -11.13
N GLU A 348 7.04 2.43 -10.94
CA GLU A 348 6.00 2.26 -9.92
C GLU A 348 5.21 0.96 -10.08
N ARG A 349 5.08 0.43 -11.31
CA ARG A 349 4.30 -0.79 -11.56
C ARG A 349 5.05 -1.99 -10.99
N ILE A 350 6.36 -2.08 -11.26
CA ILE A 350 7.23 -3.12 -10.69
C ILE A 350 7.28 -3.00 -9.17
N PHE A 351 7.39 -1.78 -8.64
CA PHE A 351 7.38 -1.54 -7.20
C PHE A 351 6.10 -2.02 -6.52
N LYS A 352 4.93 -1.65 -7.08
CA LYS A 352 3.63 -2.13 -6.58
C LYS A 352 3.53 -3.65 -6.68
N LEU A 353 3.98 -4.24 -7.79
CA LEU A 353 3.98 -5.68 -7.99
C LEU A 353 4.84 -6.42 -6.93
N LEU A 354 6.00 -5.87 -6.56
CA LEU A 354 6.83 -6.44 -5.48
C LEU A 354 6.16 -6.32 -4.11
N LEU A 355 5.53 -5.17 -3.79
CA LEU A 355 4.75 -5.04 -2.55
C LEU A 355 3.57 -6.03 -2.51
N GLU A 356 2.87 -6.21 -3.62
CA GLU A 356 1.77 -7.18 -3.75
C GLU A 356 2.25 -8.62 -3.60
N ALA A 357 3.50 -8.90 -3.99
CA ALA A 357 4.16 -10.17 -3.79
C ALA A 357 4.67 -10.39 -2.35
N GLY A 358 4.51 -9.41 -1.46
CA GLY A 358 4.89 -9.52 -0.05
C GLY A 358 6.30 -9.06 0.26
N ALA A 359 6.93 -8.26 -0.62
CA ALA A 359 8.25 -7.69 -0.33
C ALA A 359 8.20 -6.90 0.99
N ASN A 360 9.22 -7.08 1.83
CA ASN A 360 9.30 -6.39 3.10
C ASN A 360 9.47 -4.88 2.88
N ILE A 361 8.45 -4.14 3.31
CA ILE A 361 8.31 -2.70 3.10
C ILE A 361 9.42 -1.87 3.76
N ASP A 362 10.00 -2.39 4.85
CA ASP A 362 11.06 -1.73 5.62
C ASP A 362 12.43 -2.42 5.46
N ALA A 363 12.57 -3.32 4.47
CA ALA A 363 13.80 -4.07 4.26
C ALA A 363 15.02 -3.13 4.11
N PRO A 364 16.02 -3.20 5.01
CA PRO A 364 17.16 -2.32 4.95
C PRO A 364 18.02 -2.65 3.73
N SER A 365 18.29 -1.64 2.91
CA SER A 365 19.20 -1.75 1.78
C SER A 365 20.60 -1.25 2.17
N LYS A 366 21.44 -0.94 1.17
CA LYS A 366 22.77 -0.35 1.36
C LYS A 366 22.71 0.81 2.36
N ASN A 367 23.62 0.80 3.34
CA ASN A 367 23.69 1.76 4.45
C ASN A 367 22.50 1.73 5.42
N GLU A 368 21.80 0.59 5.50
CA GLU A 368 20.60 0.43 6.32
C GLU A 368 19.48 1.42 5.94
N MET A 369 19.44 1.82 4.67
CA MET A 369 18.41 2.70 4.14
C MET A 369 17.12 1.92 3.96
N THR A 370 16.01 2.39 4.53
CA THR A 370 14.70 1.82 4.21
C THR A 370 14.24 2.31 2.83
N PRO A 371 13.33 1.58 2.16
CA PRO A 371 12.70 2.02 0.92
C PRO A 371 12.09 3.42 1.03
N LEU A 372 11.47 3.75 2.17
CA LEU A 372 10.90 5.07 2.43
C LEU A 372 11.96 6.18 2.47
N MET A 373 13.13 5.94 3.06
CA MET A 373 14.24 6.90 3.04
C MET A 373 14.76 7.14 1.62
N LEU A 374 14.89 6.07 0.81
CA LEU A 374 15.33 6.18 -0.58
C LEU A 374 14.33 6.98 -1.42
N ALA A 375 13.04 6.65 -1.33
CA ALA A 375 11.98 7.35 -2.06
C ALA A 375 11.91 8.83 -1.69
N THR A 376 12.09 9.15 -0.40
CA THR A 376 12.09 10.55 0.10
C THR A 376 13.31 11.31 -0.39
N GLY A 377 14.51 10.73 -0.30
CA GLY A 377 15.75 11.39 -0.76
C GLY A 377 15.81 11.59 -2.28
N ASP A 378 15.18 10.71 -3.06
CA ASP A 378 15.04 10.83 -4.52
C ASP A 378 13.83 11.70 -4.94
N SER A 379 13.11 12.32 -4.00
CA SER A 379 11.94 13.17 -4.29
C SER A 379 10.75 12.47 -4.98
N ARG A 380 10.60 11.14 -4.81
CA ARG A 380 9.60 10.34 -5.54
C ARG A 380 8.29 10.20 -4.75
N VAL A 381 7.46 11.23 -4.79
CA VAL A 381 6.23 11.33 -4.00
C VAL A 381 5.28 10.13 -4.19
N GLY A 382 5.09 9.63 -5.42
CA GLY A 382 4.22 8.47 -5.68
C GLY A 382 4.64 7.19 -4.93
N PHE A 383 5.95 6.96 -4.79
CA PHE A 383 6.49 5.87 -4.00
C PHE A 383 6.34 6.13 -2.50
N VAL A 384 6.58 7.36 -2.04
CA VAL A 384 6.38 7.76 -0.64
C VAL A 384 4.93 7.55 -0.22
N ARG A 385 3.95 7.99 -1.02
CA ARG A 385 2.52 7.72 -0.78
C ARG A 385 2.25 6.23 -0.65
N SER A 386 2.69 5.44 -1.64
CA SER A 386 2.45 4.01 -1.67
C SER A 386 3.07 3.27 -0.46
N LEU A 387 4.26 3.70 -0.01
CA LEU A 387 4.94 3.16 1.16
C LEU A 387 4.21 3.52 2.45
N LEU A 388 3.86 4.79 2.65
CA LEU A 388 3.15 5.24 3.84
C LEU A 388 1.73 4.64 3.91
N ASP A 389 1.00 4.56 2.80
CA ASP A 389 -0.30 3.87 2.70
C ASP A 389 -0.21 2.39 3.09
N SER A 390 0.93 1.77 2.78
CA SER A 390 1.22 0.37 3.10
C SER A 390 1.83 0.19 4.50
N GLY A 391 1.98 1.26 5.28
CA GLY A 391 2.40 1.24 6.68
C GLY A 391 3.91 1.20 6.92
N ALA A 392 4.71 1.76 5.99
CA ALA A 392 6.16 1.85 6.16
C ALA A 392 6.55 2.63 7.44
N ASP A 393 7.59 2.17 8.13
CA ASP A 393 8.01 2.78 9.40
C ASP A 393 8.82 4.07 9.17
N CYS A 394 8.35 5.16 9.80
CA CYS A 394 9.02 6.46 9.76
C CYS A 394 10.06 6.64 10.88
N LEU A 395 10.10 5.73 11.87
CA LEU A 395 10.95 5.81 13.06
C LEU A 395 12.25 5.01 12.93
N THR A 396 12.39 4.21 11.88
CA THR A 396 13.62 3.45 11.62
C THR A 396 14.77 4.40 11.28
N TYR A 397 15.97 4.06 11.74
CA TYR A 397 17.19 4.82 11.52
C TYR A 397 18.12 4.10 10.54
N CYS A 398 18.71 4.83 9.60
CA CYS A 398 19.83 4.32 8.82
C CYS A 398 21.15 4.32 9.61
N ASN A 399 22.21 3.81 9.01
CA ASN A 399 23.54 3.74 9.66
C ASN A 399 24.14 5.11 10.02
N LYS A 400 23.69 6.18 9.37
CA LYS A 400 24.06 7.58 9.69
C LYS A 400 23.20 8.19 10.81
N GLY A 401 22.23 7.45 11.33
CA GLY A 401 21.32 7.91 12.38
C GLY A 401 20.17 8.79 11.89
N TYR A 402 19.92 8.87 10.58
CA TYR A 402 18.80 9.63 10.03
C TYR A 402 17.57 8.76 9.80
N THR A 403 16.39 9.37 9.89
CA THR A 403 15.08 8.77 9.51
C THR A 403 14.63 9.30 8.16
N CYS A 404 13.53 8.78 7.59
CA CYS A 404 13.00 9.24 6.31
C CYS A 404 12.70 10.75 6.29
N VAL A 405 12.17 11.32 7.37
CA VAL A 405 11.84 12.76 7.44
C VAL A 405 13.08 13.65 7.32
N HIS A 406 14.23 13.20 7.82
CA HIS A 406 15.49 13.94 7.62
C HIS A 406 15.87 14.04 6.14
N TYR A 407 15.52 13.03 5.34
CA TYR A 407 15.81 13.04 3.90
C TYR A 407 15.02 14.08 3.11
N ILE A 408 13.93 14.63 3.66
CA ILE A 408 13.22 15.80 3.09
C ILE A 408 14.17 16.99 2.96
N ALA A 409 15.11 17.16 3.90
CA ALA A 409 16.09 18.24 3.85
C ALA A 409 16.92 18.21 2.55
N TRP A 410 17.25 17.02 2.06
CA TRP A 410 18.05 16.82 0.84
C TRP A 410 17.22 16.51 -0.41
N ALA A 411 15.88 16.48 -0.31
CA ALA A 411 15.01 16.38 -1.47
C ALA A 411 15.23 17.58 -2.38
N ARG A 412 15.51 17.33 -3.66
CA ARG A 412 15.81 18.37 -4.66
C ARG A 412 14.56 19.05 -5.22
N ASP A 413 13.44 18.36 -5.16
CA ASP A 413 12.16 18.73 -5.75
C ASP A 413 11.05 18.17 -4.84
N ASN A 414 9.82 18.67 -4.97
CA ASN A 414 8.63 18.18 -4.26
C ASN A 414 8.76 18.15 -2.72
N GLY A 415 9.65 18.96 -2.13
CA GLY A 415 9.90 18.89 -0.69
C GLY A 415 8.68 19.31 0.13
N VAL A 416 7.92 20.29 -0.35
CA VAL A 416 6.64 20.71 0.25
C VAL A 416 5.61 19.57 0.18
N GLU A 417 5.45 18.97 -1.00
CA GLU A 417 4.51 17.86 -1.19
C GLU A 417 4.87 16.67 -0.30
N LEU A 418 6.16 16.33 -0.15
CA LEU A 418 6.60 15.30 0.78
C LEU A 418 6.16 15.60 2.22
N ILE A 419 6.35 16.84 2.70
CA ILE A 419 5.92 17.26 4.04
C ILE A 419 4.41 17.05 4.21
N GLU A 420 3.61 17.47 3.21
CA GLU A 420 2.16 17.30 3.21
C GLU A 420 1.76 15.81 3.25
N GLU A 421 2.42 14.94 2.49
CA GLU A 421 2.13 13.49 2.48
C GLU A 421 2.44 12.81 3.82
N PHE A 422 3.55 13.19 4.48
CA PHE A 422 3.90 12.72 5.82
C PHE A 422 2.86 13.18 6.85
N GLN A 423 2.44 14.45 6.80
CA GLN A 423 1.42 14.98 7.71
C GLN A 423 0.04 14.35 7.50
N ALA A 424 -0.38 14.20 6.24
CA ALA A 424 -1.68 13.61 5.89
C ALA A 424 -1.85 12.20 6.44
N ARG A 425 -0.74 11.47 6.66
CA ARG A 425 -0.71 10.11 7.23
C ARG A 425 -0.28 10.06 8.69
N GLY A 426 -0.25 11.21 9.37
CA GLY A 426 0.02 11.30 10.80
C GLY A 426 1.47 11.01 11.20
N SER A 427 2.42 11.09 10.26
CA SER A 427 3.84 10.93 10.58
C SER A 427 4.38 12.16 11.29
N SER A 428 5.09 11.97 12.39
CA SER A 428 5.75 13.08 13.11
C SER A 428 6.90 13.64 12.28
N LEU A 429 6.97 14.98 12.17
CA LEU A 429 8.09 15.68 11.55
C LEU A 429 9.21 16.06 12.55
N ASP A 430 9.03 15.77 13.84
CA ASP A 430 9.96 16.09 14.93
C ASP A 430 10.74 14.85 15.41
N ILE A 431 11.05 13.94 14.50
CA ILE A 431 11.82 12.74 14.83
C ILE A 431 13.31 13.09 14.82
N HIS A 432 13.99 13.01 15.97
CA HIS A 432 15.41 13.35 16.06
C HIS A 432 16.35 12.28 15.52
N CYS A 433 17.48 12.69 14.93
CA CYS A 433 18.53 11.78 14.49
C CYS A 433 19.26 11.10 15.66
N ARG A 434 19.72 9.87 15.45
CA ARG A 434 20.60 9.15 16.38
C ARG A 434 22.02 9.70 16.31
N GLY A 435 22.61 10.07 17.44
CA GLY A 435 24.02 10.49 17.54
C GLY A 435 24.30 11.98 17.35
N GLY A 436 23.28 12.76 16.98
CA GLY A 436 23.31 14.24 16.95
C GLY A 436 22.15 14.89 17.72
N ASN A 437 21.02 14.18 17.81
CA ASN A 437 19.74 14.71 18.27
C ASN A 437 19.24 15.91 17.43
N ASP A 438 19.68 16.02 16.18
CA ASP A 438 19.17 17.05 15.26
C ASP A 438 17.72 16.74 14.92
N SER A 439 16.85 17.76 14.94
CA SER A 439 15.53 17.66 14.30
C SER A 439 15.66 17.80 12.78
N PRO A 440 14.68 17.32 11.99
CA PRO A 440 14.65 17.52 10.55
C PRO A 440 14.72 19.00 10.15
N LEU A 441 14.09 19.91 10.92
CA LEU A 441 14.24 21.36 10.74
C LEU A 441 15.68 21.83 10.95
N SER A 442 16.37 21.32 11.98
CA SER A 442 17.78 21.65 12.21
C SER A 442 18.67 21.11 11.09
N THR A 443 18.39 19.91 10.58
CA THR A 443 19.06 19.32 9.43
C THR A 443 18.85 20.16 8.16
N LEU A 444 17.62 20.63 7.91
CA LEU A 444 17.31 21.52 6.79
C LEU A 444 18.10 22.83 6.85
N ILE A 445 18.19 23.47 8.03
CA ILE A 445 18.96 24.71 8.22
C ILE A 445 20.45 24.48 8.01
N LYS A 446 21.01 23.37 8.49
CA LYS A 446 22.43 23.02 8.24
C LYS A 446 22.71 22.71 6.78
N ALA A 447 21.71 22.24 6.05
CA ALA A 447 21.76 21.97 4.63
C ALA A 447 21.23 23.16 3.80
N HIS A 448 21.28 24.38 4.35
CA HIS A 448 20.83 25.58 3.66
C HIS A 448 21.49 25.74 2.28
N ASP A 449 20.64 26.05 1.30
CA ASP A 449 21.04 26.54 -0.01
C ASP A 449 20.19 27.77 -0.36
N GLU A 450 20.59 28.52 -1.37
CA GLU A 450 19.94 29.77 -1.78
C GLU A 450 18.78 29.55 -2.78
N THR A 451 18.21 28.34 -2.83
CA THR A 451 17.12 28.04 -3.78
C THR A 451 15.74 28.36 -3.21
N ASP A 452 14.82 28.71 -4.10
CA ASP A 452 13.41 28.87 -3.75
C ASP A 452 12.82 27.58 -3.17
N GLU A 453 13.24 26.41 -3.67
CA GLU A 453 12.78 25.11 -3.18
C GLU A 453 13.16 24.88 -1.72
N TRP A 454 14.40 25.24 -1.33
CA TRP A 454 14.80 25.19 0.07
C TRP A 454 13.93 26.13 0.92
N GLN A 455 13.68 27.35 0.44
CA GLN A 455 12.86 28.34 1.13
C GLN A 455 11.40 27.88 1.28
N PHE A 456 10.84 27.21 0.28
CA PHE A 456 9.51 26.59 0.33
C PHE A 456 9.46 25.44 1.34
N LYS A 457 10.44 24.53 1.33
CA LYS A 457 10.57 23.47 2.35
C LYS A 457 10.63 24.04 3.76
N PHE A 458 11.45 25.08 3.97
CA PHE A 458 11.58 25.71 5.27
C PHE A 458 10.24 26.30 5.75
N ASN A 459 9.53 27.02 4.88
CA ASN A 459 8.21 27.55 5.22
C ASN A 459 7.19 26.44 5.51
N ALA A 460 7.18 25.39 4.69
CA ALA A 460 6.28 24.24 4.87
C ALA A 460 6.53 23.53 6.21
N PHE A 461 7.78 23.34 6.63
CA PHE A 461 8.08 22.82 7.97
C PHE A 461 7.53 23.74 9.08
N LEU A 462 7.68 25.07 8.96
CA LEU A 462 7.15 26.01 9.94
C LEU A 462 5.63 26.08 9.98
N ASP A 463 4.97 25.86 8.84
CA ASP A 463 3.51 25.83 8.73
C ASP A 463 2.95 24.49 9.19
N ALA A 464 3.73 23.42 9.08
CA ALA A 464 3.45 22.11 9.66
C ALA A 464 3.50 22.07 11.19
N GLY A 465 3.97 23.15 11.84
CA GLY A 465 3.97 23.29 13.29
C GLY A 465 5.06 22.51 14.02
N VAL A 466 6.18 22.22 13.36
CA VAL A 466 7.34 21.56 13.98
C VAL A 466 7.94 22.37 15.13
N ASP A 467 8.59 21.71 16.08
CA ASP A 467 9.21 22.39 17.21
C ASP A 467 10.46 23.19 16.80
N VAL A 468 10.28 24.50 16.63
CA VAL A 468 11.36 25.46 16.34
C VAL A 468 12.40 25.60 17.46
N ASN A 469 12.12 25.07 18.65
CA ASN A 469 13.00 25.11 19.82
C ASN A 469 13.71 23.78 20.10
N SER A 470 13.42 22.73 19.33
CA SER A 470 14.11 21.45 19.46
C SER A 470 15.62 21.65 19.39
N SER A 471 16.35 21.16 20.39
CA SER A 471 17.80 21.29 20.43
C SER A 471 18.53 19.97 20.17
N ASP A 472 19.69 20.07 19.54
CA ASP A 472 20.62 18.95 19.42
C ASP A 472 21.20 18.52 20.78
N GLN A 473 22.04 17.48 20.78
CA GLN A 473 22.66 16.94 22.01
C GLN A 473 23.56 17.94 22.74
N ARG A 474 23.92 19.07 22.12
CA ARG A 474 24.73 20.15 22.68
C ARG A 474 23.87 21.35 23.08
N GLY A 475 22.54 21.26 23.03
CA GLY A 475 21.62 22.35 23.34
C GLY A 475 21.54 23.44 22.26
N ARG A 476 22.00 23.15 21.03
CA ARG A 476 21.95 24.07 19.88
C ARG A 476 20.60 23.92 19.18
N THR A 477 19.90 25.04 19.00
CA THR A 477 18.57 25.10 18.39
C THR A 477 18.63 25.50 16.91
N PRO A 478 17.54 25.37 16.13
CA PRO A 478 17.39 25.97 14.80
C PRO A 478 17.87 27.43 14.72
N LEU A 479 17.48 28.25 15.71
CA LEU A 479 17.88 29.66 15.77
C LEU A 479 19.39 29.83 15.98
N TYR A 480 20.04 28.93 16.72
CA TYR A 480 21.49 28.92 16.86
C TYR A 480 22.19 28.70 15.51
N TYR A 481 21.73 27.73 14.70
CA TYR A 481 22.34 27.46 13.40
C TYR A 481 22.11 28.59 12.40
N ALA A 482 20.89 29.15 12.37
CA ALA A 482 20.61 30.33 11.53
C ALA A 482 21.53 31.51 11.86
N GLY A 483 21.85 31.72 13.14
CA GLY A 483 22.81 32.74 13.57
C GLY A 483 24.27 32.43 13.22
N LEU A 484 24.67 31.16 13.31
CA LEU A 484 26.03 30.71 13.01
C LEU A 484 26.37 30.89 11.53
N ASP A 485 25.41 30.63 10.65
CA ASP A 485 25.59 30.62 9.19
C ASP A 485 25.08 31.93 8.53
N ASP A 486 24.86 32.99 9.32
CA ASP A 486 24.43 34.33 8.87
C ASP A 486 23.09 34.37 8.10
N LEU A 487 22.19 33.45 8.42
CA LEU A 487 20.88 33.30 7.77
C LEU A 487 19.83 34.23 8.41
N ARG A 488 19.93 35.53 8.09
CA ARG A 488 19.11 36.58 8.70
C ARG A 488 17.61 36.36 8.58
N GLU A 489 17.12 36.09 7.37
CA GLU A 489 15.68 35.92 7.12
C GLU A 489 15.13 34.66 7.81
N VAL A 490 15.90 33.57 7.80
CA VAL A 490 15.60 32.33 8.53
C VAL A 490 15.46 32.60 10.03
N ALA A 491 16.40 33.33 10.62
CA ALA A 491 16.36 33.68 12.04
C ALA A 491 15.15 34.56 12.42
N ILE A 492 14.82 35.55 11.59
CA ILE A 492 13.63 36.38 11.79
C ILE A 492 12.37 35.53 11.80
N LYS A 493 12.24 34.62 10.81
CA LYS A 493 11.04 33.78 10.68
C LYS A 493 10.92 32.76 11.82
N LEU A 494 12.03 32.20 12.29
CA LEU A 494 12.05 31.34 13.48
C LEU A 494 11.56 32.09 14.72
N LEU A 495 12.02 33.33 14.94
CA LEU A 495 11.57 34.16 16.06
C LEU A 495 10.08 34.50 15.99
N GLN A 496 9.57 34.82 14.79
CA GLN A 496 8.14 35.03 14.56
C GLN A 496 7.30 33.79 14.89
N LYS A 497 7.85 32.58 14.66
CA LYS A 497 7.23 31.30 15.03
C LYS A 497 7.52 30.87 16.48
N GLY A 498 8.07 31.76 17.32
CA GLY A 498 8.24 31.52 18.75
C GLY A 498 9.54 30.81 19.15
N ALA A 499 10.58 30.87 18.31
CA ALA A 499 11.91 30.42 18.70
C ALA A 499 12.42 31.24 19.90
N LYS A 500 12.95 30.55 20.89
CA LYS A 500 13.50 31.09 22.13
C LYS A 500 15.02 31.12 22.03
N LEU A 501 15.59 32.12 22.69
CA LEU A 501 17.03 32.14 22.96
C LEU A 501 17.38 31.02 23.93
N SER A 502 18.18 30.05 23.47
CA SER A 502 18.73 29.01 24.34
C SER A 502 19.71 29.65 25.35
N PRO A 503 19.64 29.30 26.65
CA PRO A 503 20.61 29.76 27.65
C PRO A 503 22.03 29.24 27.40
N HIS A 504 22.21 28.28 26.50
CA HIS A 504 23.51 27.72 26.11
C HIS A 504 24.15 28.42 24.90
N LEU A 505 23.59 29.53 24.39
CA LEU A 505 24.37 30.44 23.55
C LEU A 505 25.54 30.96 24.39
N ASP A 506 26.71 30.33 24.25
CA ASP A 506 27.93 30.74 24.93
C ASP A 506 28.13 32.25 24.69
N PRO A 507 28.21 33.08 25.75
CA PRO A 507 28.50 34.51 25.61
C PRO A 507 29.77 34.79 24.78
N ALA A 508 30.73 33.85 24.73
CA ALA A 508 31.92 33.95 23.89
C ALA A 508 31.61 33.79 22.38
N LEU A 509 30.54 33.10 22.01
CA LEU A 509 30.04 32.94 20.64
C LEU A 509 29.33 34.22 20.16
N LEU A 510 28.54 34.85 21.05
CA LEU A 510 27.96 36.18 20.86
C LEU A 510 29.04 37.22 20.51
N ASP A 511 30.24 37.13 21.11
CA ASP A 511 31.30 38.10 20.85
C ASP A 511 32.17 37.82 19.61
N ARG A 512 32.32 36.56 19.17
CA ARG A 512 33.26 36.19 18.08
C ARG A 512 32.66 35.69 16.77
N LYS A 513 31.42 35.18 16.77
CA LYS A 513 30.82 34.53 15.58
C LYS A 513 29.38 34.95 15.25
N VAL A 514 28.70 35.66 16.14
CA VAL A 514 27.31 36.08 15.88
C VAL A 514 27.28 37.41 15.10
N PRO A 515 26.60 37.47 13.94
CA PRO A 515 26.48 38.67 13.12
C PRO A 515 25.91 39.86 13.88
N SER A 516 26.36 41.07 13.52
CA SER A 516 25.93 42.33 14.16
C SER A 516 24.41 42.53 14.16
N TRP A 517 23.74 42.13 13.07
CA TRP A 517 22.28 42.22 12.96
C TRP A 517 21.58 41.35 13.99
N MET A 518 22.10 40.14 14.26
CA MET A 518 21.48 39.23 15.22
C MET A 518 21.55 39.83 16.63
N LYS A 519 22.67 40.47 17.01
CA LYS A 519 22.79 41.19 18.29
C LYS A 519 21.76 42.32 18.44
N VAL A 520 21.42 43.01 17.35
CA VAL A 520 20.39 44.06 17.35
C VAL A 520 19.01 43.42 17.51
N LEU A 521 18.72 42.44 16.68
CA LEU A 521 17.44 41.75 16.63
C LEU A 521 17.07 41.09 17.98
N LEU A 522 18.07 40.50 18.64
CA LEU A 522 17.92 39.91 19.97
C LEU A 522 17.61 40.96 21.05
N ARG A 523 18.20 42.16 20.96
CA ARG A 523 17.92 43.25 21.91
C ARG A 523 16.50 43.80 21.76
N GLU A 524 16.00 43.87 20.53
CA GLU A 524 14.64 44.34 20.23
C GLU A 524 13.59 43.35 20.73
N HIS A 525 13.81 42.04 20.52
CA HIS A 525 12.86 41.00 20.90
C HIS A 525 12.78 40.78 22.43
N ASP A 526 13.87 40.97 23.17
CA ASP A 526 13.89 40.91 24.64
C ASP A 526 13.30 42.18 25.30
N GLY A 527 13.24 43.30 24.58
CA GLY A 527 12.68 44.56 25.06
C GLY A 527 11.16 44.66 24.98
N GLY A 528 10.50 43.82 24.16
CA GLY A 528 9.07 43.89 23.85
C GLY A 528 8.14 43.06 24.75
N ASN A 529 8.66 42.17 25.60
CA ASN A 529 7.84 41.24 26.40
C ASN A 529 7.75 41.61 27.90
N SER A 530 7.49 42.88 28.19
CA SER A 530 7.35 43.42 29.57
C SER A 530 5.92 43.36 30.11
N GLY A 531 5.13 42.35 29.72
CA GLY A 531 3.71 42.26 30.05
C GLY A 531 3.16 40.86 30.27
N SER A 532 3.79 40.02 31.09
CA SER A 532 3.08 39.04 31.95
C SER A 532 4.08 38.24 32.81
N GLN A 533 3.64 37.94 34.03
CA GLN A 533 4.41 37.41 35.15
C GLN A 533 5.10 36.07 34.83
N LEU A 534 6.41 35.98 35.12
CA LEU A 534 7.10 34.82 35.72
C LEU A 534 8.60 35.16 35.95
N GLU A 535 8.97 35.22 37.24
CA GLU A 535 10.30 35.15 37.89
C GLU A 535 11.49 36.03 37.40
N PRO A 536 12.35 36.55 38.31
CA PRO A 536 13.28 37.64 37.97
C PRO A 536 14.50 37.17 37.15
N ARG A 537 14.61 37.72 35.94
CA ARG A 537 15.81 37.71 35.07
C ARG A 537 17.00 38.39 35.76
N SER A 538 17.96 37.62 36.31
CA SER A 538 19.13 38.16 37.00
C SER A 538 20.52 37.64 36.54
N SER A 539 20.71 37.18 35.30
CA SER A 539 22.06 36.76 34.84
C SER A 539 22.70 37.60 33.72
N TRP A 540 21.93 38.26 32.84
CA TRP A 540 22.52 38.89 31.65
C TRP A 540 23.11 40.29 31.88
N ARG A 541 22.47 41.14 32.71
CA ARG A 541 22.98 42.50 33.00
C ARG A 541 24.21 42.51 33.92
N ALA A 542 24.44 41.44 34.69
CA ALA A 542 25.57 41.33 35.61
C ALA A 542 26.89 41.02 34.88
N ALA A 543 26.84 40.29 33.76
CA ALA A 543 28.03 39.93 32.97
C ALA A 543 28.62 41.13 32.22
N PHE A 544 27.79 42.07 31.74
CA PHE A 544 28.25 43.26 31.00
C PHE A 544 28.91 44.34 31.87
N ARG A 545 28.63 44.38 33.18
CA ARG A 545 29.19 45.40 34.08
C ARG A 545 30.55 45.04 34.69
N ARG A 546 31.01 43.79 34.60
CA ARG A 546 32.27 43.34 35.24
C ARG A 546 33.54 43.47 34.40
N LYS A 547 33.48 43.95 33.15
CA LYS A 547 34.67 44.11 32.28
C LYS A 547 35.14 45.55 32.08
N ARG A 548 34.70 46.50 32.92
CA ARG A 548 35.18 47.91 32.89
C ARG A 548 35.95 48.37 34.12
N SER A 549 36.37 47.45 34.98
CA SER A 549 37.23 47.75 36.13
C SER A 549 38.12 46.55 36.49
N SER A 550 39.21 46.38 35.75
CA SER A 550 40.49 45.78 36.17
C SER A 550 41.45 45.78 34.99
#